data_AF-A0A7X7YRY1-F1
#
_entry.id   AF-A0A7X7YRY1-F1
#
_cell.length_a   1.000
_cell.length_b   1.000
_cell.length_c   1.000
_cell.angle_alpha   90.00
_cell.angle_beta   90.00
_cell.angle_gamma   90.00
#
_symmetry.space_group_name_H-M   'P 1'
#
loop_
_entity.id
_entity.type
_entity.pdbx_description
1 polymer ?
#
loop_
_entity_poly.entity_id
_entity_poly.type
_entity_poly.pdbx_seq_one_letter_code
_entity_poly.pdbx_strand_id
1 'polypeptide(L)'
;KFPEVEAPKPLFYELDDQEDRAFTETLKLLTQELTYSRYMPLLYLRDKLTAFEKQSQRNMGGFMKVLLVKRLESSFYAFRKTVERFADSYEKFIKMYESGTVYVSKKCFNKIFELIEEDDEEGVQRLIDENKAERYSSEDFSPQFVVDLRKDLKILQQIISTWKNIQQDPKLETLIHNLRHHEILKSEKSKIIIFTESKETAEYLTNEINKQFGEVAICFHGSSSETMRETIIRNFDARAREQENKYKILISTEVLAEGVNLHRSNIVINYDIPWNPTRMMQRVGRVNRIDTSFDRIYTFNFFPTAQADDEISLSKIAQKKIEEFLNLLGGDSAILTENEPVSSHELFNKLISKETLTENGEIEESELRYLRVIENVRDNDPELFEKVKRLPKKARSSRNINGEPTKLIADTLLKNSLITFFRRGKLMKFFLSSGNNSREIDFLTTAKIFECSENEPKIVLPLEEYYNLLDVNKTAFYNSIIEDFVPQQGSGGNAKKLIKMIKAILSNAKQLTEDQEEKLKKLTDVIENGDLPKVTINKVVRELEKMGKDIGNPVKAISVLQREIPDEFFKPHYSSSTALAKGKREVVLSLYTTLA
;
A
#
# COMPACT_ATOMS: atom_id res chain seq x y z
N LYS A 1 22.74 31.03 -1.57
CA LYS A 1 21.66 30.95 -0.56
C LYS A 1 20.66 29.92 -1.10
N PHE A 2 20.11 29.03 -0.27
CA PHE A 2 19.04 28.16 -0.77
C PHE A 2 17.81 29.00 -1.17
N PRO A 3 17.11 28.64 -2.25
CA PRO A 3 15.85 29.27 -2.61
C PRO A 3 14.79 29.02 -1.53
N GLU A 4 13.83 29.92 -1.42
CA GLU A 4 12.65 29.70 -0.60
C GLU A 4 11.71 28.72 -1.32
N VAL A 5 11.38 27.61 -0.66
CA VAL A 5 10.38 26.67 -1.17
C VAL A 5 8.98 27.15 -0.78
N GLU A 6 8.13 27.39 -1.76
CA GLU A 6 6.74 27.82 -1.58
C GLU A 6 5.83 26.62 -1.30
N ALA A 7 4.66 26.87 -0.70
CA ALA A 7 3.66 25.83 -0.51
C ALA A 7 3.20 25.25 -1.87
N PRO A 8 3.02 23.92 -1.99
CA PRO A 8 2.45 23.34 -3.20
C PRO A 8 1.07 23.93 -3.51
N LYS A 9 0.83 24.25 -4.78
CA LYS A 9 -0.44 24.82 -5.24
C LYS A 9 -1.25 23.77 -6.01
N PRO A 10 -2.54 23.59 -5.71
CA PRO A 10 -3.38 22.70 -6.49
C PRO A 10 -3.66 23.29 -7.88
N LEU A 11 -3.71 22.43 -8.90
CA LEU A 11 -4.25 22.71 -10.23
C LEU A 11 -5.44 21.78 -10.44
N PHE A 12 -6.64 22.34 -10.39
CA PHE A 12 -7.86 21.58 -10.55
C PHE A 12 -8.20 21.42 -12.04
N TYR A 13 -8.48 20.19 -12.46
CA TYR A 13 -9.09 19.93 -13.75
C TYR A 13 -10.52 19.44 -13.54
N GLU A 14 -11.45 20.17 -14.13
CA GLU A 14 -12.89 19.93 -14.00
C GLU A 14 -13.32 18.90 -15.04
N LEU A 15 -13.87 17.79 -14.57
CA LEU A 15 -14.56 16.83 -15.43
C LEU A 15 -15.99 17.30 -15.64
N ASP A 16 -16.45 17.28 -16.88
CA ASP A 16 -17.87 17.49 -17.16
C ASP A 16 -18.71 16.31 -16.64
N ASP A 17 -20.04 16.46 -16.68
CA ASP A 17 -20.97 15.43 -16.21
C ASP A 17 -20.82 14.06 -16.89
N GLN A 18 -20.40 14.02 -18.15
CA GLN A 18 -20.22 12.79 -18.91
C GLN A 18 -18.86 12.14 -18.57
N GLU A 19 -17.81 12.94 -18.51
CA GLU A 19 -16.46 12.55 -18.16
C GLU A 19 -16.39 12.03 -16.73
N ASP A 20 -17.02 12.72 -15.78
CA ASP A 20 -17.05 12.32 -14.37
C ASP A 20 -17.75 10.96 -14.19
N ARG A 21 -18.89 10.78 -14.86
CA ARG A 21 -19.61 9.50 -14.88
C ARG A 21 -18.76 8.39 -15.48
N ALA A 22 -18.15 8.63 -16.63
CA ALA A 22 -17.28 7.66 -17.29
C ALA A 22 -16.08 7.29 -16.41
N PHE A 23 -15.45 8.27 -15.75
CA PHE A 23 -14.34 8.08 -14.84
C PHE A 23 -14.75 7.21 -13.65
N THR A 24 -15.82 7.56 -12.93
CA THR A 24 -16.30 6.82 -11.76
C THR A 24 -16.78 5.41 -12.11
N GLU A 25 -17.51 5.24 -13.23
CA GLU A 25 -17.94 3.91 -13.68
C GLU A 25 -16.74 3.03 -14.04
N THR A 26 -15.78 3.59 -14.78
CA THR A 26 -14.55 2.89 -15.15
C THR A 26 -13.78 2.45 -13.93
N LEU A 27 -13.62 3.33 -12.94
CA LEU A 27 -12.93 3.00 -11.69
C LEU A 27 -13.59 1.82 -10.96
N LYS A 28 -14.93 1.77 -10.90
CA LYS A 28 -15.67 0.63 -10.34
C LYS A 28 -15.45 -0.65 -11.15
N LEU A 29 -15.52 -0.57 -12.47
CA LEU A 29 -15.29 -1.73 -13.34
C LEU A 29 -13.88 -2.32 -13.13
N LEU A 30 -12.86 -1.45 -13.08
CA LEU A 30 -11.47 -1.85 -12.86
C LEU A 30 -11.23 -2.44 -11.47
N THR A 31 -11.84 -1.87 -10.42
CA THR A 31 -11.53 -2.25 -9.03
C THR A 31 -12.38 -3.40 -8.49
N GLN A 32 -13.64 -3.51 -8.93
CA GLN A 32 -14.64 -4.41 -8.35
C GLN A 32 -15.10 -5.54 -9.29
N GLU A 33 -15.14 -5.29 -10.61
CA GLU A 33 -15.73 -6.24 -11.56
C GLU A 33 -14.72 -7.06 -12.37
N LEU A 34 -13.58 -6.44 -12.72
CA LEU A 34 -12.51 -7.10 -13.45
C LEU A 34 -11.79 -8.09 -12.55
N THR A 35 -11.71 -9.35 -12.98
CA THR A 35 -11.08 -10.43 -12.20
C THR A 35 -9.58 -10.51 -12.40
N TYR A 36 -9.04 -9.87 -13.45
CA TYR A 36 -7.62 -9.95 -13.85
C TYR A 36 -7.16 -11.38 -14.17
N SER A 37 -8.09 -12.22 -14.63
CA SER A 37 -7.89 -13.66 -14.83
C SER A 37 -6.71 -14.00 -15.73
N ARG A 38 -6.44 -13.19 -16.77
CA ARG A 38 -5.29 -13.35 -17.67
C ARG A 38 -3.94 -13.35 -16.95
N TYR A 39 -3.84 -12.59 -15.87
CA TYR A 39 -2.61 -12.38 -15.10
C TYR A 39 -2.54 -13.27 -13.86
N MET A 40 -3.62 -14.02 -13.59
CA MET A 40 -3.69 -15.01 -12.51
C MET A 40 -4.02 -16.44 -13.00
N PRO A 41 -3.48 -16.89 -14.15
CA PRO A 41 -3.90 -18.15 -14.78
C PRO A 41 -3.71 -19.37 -13.86
N LEU A 42 -2.66 -19.37 -13.03
CA LEU A 42 -2.37 -20.53 -12.17
C LEU A 42 -3.47 -20.74 -11.13
N LEU A 43 -4.19 -19.69 -10.70
CA LEU A 43 -5.29 -19.83 -9.73
C LEU A 43 -6.43 -20.72 -10.26
N TYR A 44 -6.48 -20.92 -11.57
CA TYR A 44 -7.48 -21.74 -12.24
C TYR A 44 -6.99 -23.16 -12.56
N LEU A 45 -5.73 -23.50 -12.32
CA LEU A 45 -5.23 -24.86 -12.48
C LEU A 45 -5.93 -25.81 -11.49
N ARG A 46 -6.30 -27.00 -11.98
CA ARG A 46 -6.88 -28.07 -11.16
C ARG A 46 -5.87 -28.68 -10.18
N ASP A 47 -4.59 -28.57 -10.52
CA ASP A 47 -3.48 -29.06 -9.69
C ASP A 47 -3.29 -28.25 -8.40
N LYS A 48 -2.66 -28.89 -7.42
CA LYS A 48 -2.33 -28.24 -6.15
C LYS A 48 -1.18 -27.25 -6.35
N LEU A 49 -1.51 -25.97 -6.44
CA LEU A 49 -0.56 -24.89 -6.25
C LEU A 49 -0.10 -24.78 -4.79
N THR A 50 1.16 -24.40 -4.61
CA THR A 50 1.69 -23.97 -3.31
C THR A 50 1.01 -22.67 -2.85
N ALA A 51 1.00 -22.41 -1.54
CA ALA A 51 0.45 -21.16 -1.02
C ALA A 51 1.21 -19.92 -1.53
N PHE A 52 2.52 -20.05 -1.78
CA PHE A 52 3.35 -18.99 -2.33
C PHE A 52 2.94 -18.63 -3.77
N GLU A 53 2.75 -19.63 -4.65
CA GLU A 53 2.30 -19.40 -6.02
C GLU A 53 0.92 -18.73 -6.06
N LYS A 54 -0.02 -19.18 -5.22
CA LYS A 54 -1.34 -18.54 -5.12
C LYS A 54 -1.24 -17.07 -4.71
N GLN A 55 -0.39 -16.76 -3.73
CA GLN A 55 -0.20 -15.37 -3.30
C GLN A 55 0.48 -14.53 -4.38
N SER A 56 1.49 -15.07 -5.07
CA SER A 56 2.17 -14.37 -6.17
C SER A 56 1.20 -14.02 -7.30
N GLN A 57 0.28 -14.92 -7.67
CA GLN A 57 -0.76 -14.61 -8.65
C GLN A 57 -1.69 -13.49 -8.15
N ARG A 58 -2.16 -13.55 -6.90
CA ARG A 58 -3.00 -12.49 -6.33
C ARG A 58 -2.31 -11.12 -6.33
N ASN A 59 -1.04 -11.09 -5.95
CA ASN A 59 -0.23 -9.87 -6.02
C ASN A 59 -0.18 -9.35 -7.46
N MET A 60 0.04 -10.21 -8.45
CA MET A 60 0.03 -9.82 -9.87
C MET A 60 -1.32 -9.20 -10.28
N GLY A 61 -2.44 -9.80 -9.87
CA GLY A 61 -3.77 -9.21 -10.10
C GLY A 61 -3.91 -7.81 -9.48
N GLY A 62 -3.44 -7.63 -8.24
CA GLY A 62 -3.39 -6.34 -7.56
C GLY A 62 -2.53 -5.30 -8.29
N PHE A 63 -1.34 -5.68 -8.78
CA PHE A 63 -0.47 -4.80 -9.56
C PHE A 63 -1.11 -4.36 -10.87
N MET A 64 -1.72 -5.29 -11.61
CA MET A 64 -2.38 -4.98 -12.87
C MET A 64 -3.59 -4.06 -12.67
N LYS A 65 -4.31 -4.23 -11.56
CA LYS A 65 -5.38 -3.32 -11.14
C LYS A 65 -4.83 -1.92 -10.90
N VAL A 66 -3.82 -1.82 -10.04
CA VAL A 66 -3.17 -0.55 -9.71
C VAL A 66 -2.62 0.14 -10.95
N LEU A 67 -2.03 -0.60 -11.90
CA LEU A 67 -1.51 -0.05 -13.16
C LEU A 67 -2.63 0.62 -13.98
N LEU A 68 -3.74 -0.08 -14.25
CA LEU A 68 -4.85 0.51 -15.02
C LEU A 68 -5.44 1.74 -14.33
N VAL A 69 -5.52 1.69 -13.00
CA VAL A 69 -6.04 2.77 -12.18
C VAL A 69 -5.10 4.00 -12.22
N LYS A 70 -3.78 3.80 -12.11
CA LYS A 70 -2.77 4.86 -12.31
C LYS A 70 -2.82 5.44 -13.73
N ARG A 71 -2.99 4.59 -14.75
CA ARG A 71 -3.09 5.04 -16.15
C ARG A 71 -4.35 5.89 -16.38
N LEU A 72 -5.49 5.51 -15.77
CA LEU A 72 -6.74 6.29 -15.81
C LEU A 72 -6.57 7.68 -15.21
N GLU A 73 -5.89 7.79 -14.07
CA GLU A 73 -5.59 9.07 -13.44
C GLU A 73 -4.57 9.89 -14.24
N SER A 74 -3.61 9.23 -14.90
CA SER A 74 -2.50 9.90 -15.56
C SER A 74 -2.92 10.73 -16.77
N SER A 75 -3.39 10.08 -17.83
CA SER A 75 -3.96 10.76 -19.00
C SER A 75 -4.95 9.87 -19.74
N PHE A 76 -5.99 10.45 -20.33
CA PHE A 76 -6.97 9.71 -21.13
C PHE A 76 -6.33 9.07 -22.38
N TYR A 77 -5.25 9.65 -22.88
CA TYR A 77 -4.46 9.07 -23.97
C TYR A 77 -3.76 7.77 -23.56
N ALA A 78 -2.95 7.81 -22.49
CA ALA A 78 -2.24 6.64 -21.99
C ALA A 78 -3.22 5.55 -21.53
N PHE A 79 -4.29 5.95 -20.82
CA PHE A 79 -5.31 5.02 -20.36
C PHE A 79 -5.94 4.21 -21.51
N ARG A 80 -6.40 4.88 -22.58
CA ARG A 80 -7.02 4.20 -23.73
C ARG A 80 -6.07 3.18 -24.35
N LYS A 81 -4.82 3.58 -24.59
CA LYS A 81 -3.80 2.68 -25.14
C LYS A 81 -3.51 1.48 -24.24
N THR A 82 -3.41 1.68 -22.93
CA THR A 82 -3.17 0.57 -21.99
C THR A 82 -4.37 -0.39 -21.99
N VAL A 83 -5.61 0.11 -21.94
CA VAL A 83 -6.81 -0.75 -21.95
C VAL A 83 -6.95 -1.53 -23.26
N GLU A 84 -6.68 -0.90 -24.41
CA GLU A 84 -6.65 -1.56 -25.72
C GLU A 84 -5.63 -2.71 -25.73
N ARG A 85 -4.43 -2.48 -25.22
CA ARG A 85 -3.38 -3.51 -25.11
C ARG A 85 -3.76 -4.64 -24.16
N PHE A 86 -4.44 -4.32 -23.06
CA PHE A 86 -5.03 -5.34 -22.19
C PHE A 86 -6.06 -6.18 -22.96
N ALA A 87 -7.03 -5.55 -23.62
CA ALA A 87 -8.05 -6.26 -24.40
C ALA A 87 -7.44 -7.18 -25.46
N ASP A 88 -6.46 -6.69 -26.23
CA ASP A 88 -5.71 -7.48 -27.21
C ASP A 88 -5.00 -8.68 -26.59
N SER A 89 -4.40 -8.51 -25.40
CA SER A 89 -3.76 -9.59 -24.64
C SER A 89 -4.76 -10.66 -24.21
N TYR A 90 -5.94 -10.27 -23.75
CA TYR A 90 -7.04 -11.19 -23.45
C TYR A 90 -7.51 -11.94 -24.69
N GLU A 91 -7.74 -11.25 -25.82
CA GLU A 91 -8.16 -11.89 -27.07
C GLU A 91 -7.16 -12.94 -27.56
N LYS A 92 -5.87 -12.60 -27.57
CA LYS A 92 -4.80 -13.53 -27.94
C LYS A 92 -4.76 -14.74 -26.99
N PHE A 93 -4.93 -14.51 -25.70
CA PHE A 93 -4.89 -15.58 -24.70
C PHE A 93 -6.12 -16.50 -24.77
N ILE A 94 -7.30 -15.96 -25.05
CA ILE A 94 -8.52 -16.75 -25.25
C ILE A 94 -8.37 -17.64 -26.49
N LYS A 95 -7.89 -17.08 -27.62
CA LYS A 95 -7.60 -17.87 -28.83
C LYS A 95 -6.59 -19.00 -28.56
N MET A 96 -5.57 -18.71 -27.76
CA MET A 96 -4.60 -19.72 -27.32
C MET A 96 -5.27 -20.81 -26.47
N TYR A 97 -6.07 -20.45 -25.46
CA TYR A 97 -6.82 -21.40 -24.64
C TYR A 97 -7.74 -22.30 -25.50
N GLU A 98 -8.45 -21.71 -26.46
CA GLU A 98 -9.35 -22.42 -27.38
C GLU A 98 -8.61 -23.37 -28.33
N SER A 99 -7.33 -23.10 -28.63
CA SER A 99 -6.48 -24.01 -29.42
C SER A 99 -6.03 -25.25 -28.65
N GLY A 100 -6.39 -25.38 -27.36
CA GLY A 100 -6.11 -26.55 -26.53
C GLY A 100 -4.79 -26.48 -25.76
N THR A 101 -4.01 -25.41 -25.89
CA THR A 101 -2.72 -25.25 -25.22
C THR A 101 -2.65 -23.89 -24.55
N VAL A 102 -2.17 -23.83 -23.31
CA VAL A 102 -1.95 -22.58 -22.56
C VAL A 102 -0.50 -22.48 -22.11
N TYR A 103 0.14 -21.36 -22.40
CA TYR A 103 1.49 -21.06 -21.95
C TYR A 103 1.44 -20.13 -20.74
N VAL A 104 2.00 -20.57 -19.62
CA VAL A 104 2.05 -19.80 -18.36
C VAL A 104 3.45 -19.81 -17.79
N SER A 105 3.95 -18.64 -17.39
CA SER A 105 5.24 -18.54 -16.71
C SER A 105 5.06 -18.45 -15.19
N LYS A 106 5.69 -19.39 -14.45
CA LYS A 106 5.74 -19.36 -12.97
C LYS A 106 6.80 -18.42 -12.42
N LYS A 107 7.81 -18.03 -13.23
CA LYS A 107 9.03 -17.34 -12.76
C LYS A 107 9.17 -15.88 -13.21
N CYS A 108 8.30 -15.41 -14.11
CA CYS A 108 8.42 -14.05 -14.64
C CYS A 108 7.89 -12.95 -13.73
N PHE A 109 7.37 -13.28 -12.55
CA PHE A 109 6.74 -12.30 -11.66
C PHE A 109 7.67 -11.13 -11.32
N ASN A 110 8.88 -11.39 -10.79
CA ASN A 110 9.81 -10.32 -10.40
C ASN A 110 10.27 -9.48 -11.61
N LYS A 111 10.44 -10.12 -12.77
CA LYS A 111 10.92 -9.44 -13.97
C LYS A 111 9.82 -8.61 -14.65
N ILE A 112 8.58 -9.11 -14.66
CA ILE A 112 7.41 -8.32 -15.08
C ILE A 112 7.19 -7.15 -14.12
N PHE A 113 7.39 -7.38 -12.82
CA PHE A 113 7.31 -6.33 -11.81
C PHE A 113 8.36 -5.23 -12.03
N GLU A 114 9.64 -5.59 -12.18
CA GLU A 114 10.72 -4.65 -12.54
C GLU A 114 10.37 -3.84 -13.81
N LEU A 115 9.83 -4.49 -14.84
CA LEU A 115 9.48 -3.80 -16.08
C LEU A 115 8.23 -2.91 -15.95
N ILE A 116 7.29 -3.23 -15.07
CA ILE A 116 6.16 -2.35 -14.75
C ILE A 116 6.67 -1.12 -13.99
N GLU A 117 7.62 -1.30 -13.06
CA GLU A 117 8.27 -0.19 -12.36
C GLU A 117 9.08 0.71 -13.32
N GLU A 118 9.73 0.11 -14.31
CA GLU A 118 10.47 0.83 -15.36
C GLU A 118 9.56 1.40 -16.48
N ASP A 119 8.25 1.15 -16.40
CA ASP A 119 7.27 1.45 -17.45
C ASP A 119 7.65 0.90 -18.84
N ASP A 120 8.34 -0.25 -18.86
CA ASP A 120 8.69 -1.02 -20.06
C ASP A 120 7.59 -2.03 -20.38
N GLU A 121 6.43 -1.53 -20.79
CA GLU A 121 5.27 -2.34 -21.18
C GLU A 121 5.58 -3.29 -22.36
N GLU A 122 6.50 -2.92 -23.26
CA GLU A 122 6.96 -3.79 -24.35
C GLU A 122 7.88 -4.90 -23.85
N GLY A 123 8.74 -4.62 -22.88
CA GLY A 123 9.50 -5.63 -22.16
C GLY A 123 8.59 -6.59 -21.41
N VAL A 124 7.52 -6.10 -20.76
CA VAL A 124 6.51 -6.96 -20.14
C VAL A 124 5.94 -7.92 -21.17
N GLN A 125 5.57 -7.42 -22.35
CA GLN A 125 5.04 -8.24 -23.43
C GLN A 125 6.07 -9.23 -23.98
N ARG A 126 7.33 -8.81 -24.19
CA ARG A 126 8.42 -9.70 -24.64
C ARG A 126 8.75 -10.78 -23.61
N LEU A 127 8.77 -10.46 -22.31
CA LEU A 127 8.99 -11.47 -21.27
C LEU A 127 7.86 -12.48 -21.18
N ILE A 128 6.62 -12.05 -21.42
CA ILE A 128 5.49 -12.95 -21.57
C ILE A 128 5.73 -13.90 -22.76
N ASP A 129 6.33 -13.40 -23.83
CA ASP A 129 6.57 -14.16 -25.07
C ASP A 129 7.84 -15.04 -25.03
N GLU A 130 8.90 -14.66 -24.32
CA GLU A 130 10.26 -15.25 -24.41
C GLU A 130 10.64 -16.25 -23.30
N ASN A 131 10.03 -16.20 -22.10
CA ASN A 131 10.57 -16.93 -20.95
C ASN A 131 9.88 -18.28 -20.69
N LYS A 132 10.54 -19.38 -21.11
CA LYS A 132 10.27 -20.81 -20.79
C LYS A 132 8.90 -21.05 -20.15
N ALA A 133 7.86 -20.77 -20.92
CA ALA A 133 6.50 -20.95 -20.47
C ALA A 133 6.30 -22.44 -20.23
N GLU A 134 5.73 -22.77 -19.07
CA GLU A 134 5.25 -24.12 -18.87
C GLU A 134 4.02 -24.28 -19.76
N ARG A 135 4.06 -25.33 -20.58
CA ARG A 135 2.96 -25.70 -21.45
C ARG A 135 1.96 -26.49 -20.62
N TYR A 136 0.73 -26.00 -20.59
CA TYR A 136 -0.42 -26.67 -19.99
C TYR A 136 -1.43 -27.03 -21.07
N SER A 137 -2.17 -28.12 -20.86
CA SER A 137 -3.41 -28.35 -21.60
C SER A 137 -4.46 -27.35 -21.14
N SER A 138 -5.33 -26.87 -22.03
CA SER A 138 -6.51 -26.09 -21.62
C SER A 138 -7.40 -26.87 -20.65
N GLU A 139 -7.37 -28.20 -20.75
CA GLU A 139 -8.06 -29.14 -19.85
C GLU A 139 -7.41 -29.20 -18.46
N ASP A 140 -6.22 -28.66 -18.23
CA ASP A 140 -5.64 -28.61 -16.88
C ASP A 140 -6.29 -27.52 -16.03
N PHE A 141 -7.02 -26.59 -16.66
CA PHE A 141 -7.69 -25.48 -16.00
C PHE A 141 -9.17 -25.79 -15.73
N SER A 142 -9.70 -25.15 -14.69
CA SER A 142 -11.13 -25.17 -14.40
C SER A 142 -11.93 -24.50 -15.53
N PRO A 143 -13.17 -24.94 -15.82
CA PRO A 143 -13.99 -24.32 -16.86
C PRO A 143 -14.32 -22.85 -16.57
N GLN A 144 -14.24 -22.44 -15.29
CA GLN A 144 -14.42 -21.05 -14.89
C GLN A 144 -13.38 -20.12 -15.52
N PHE A 145 -12.21 -20.63 -15.89
CA PHE A 145 -11.12 -19.80 -16.39
C PHE A 145 -11.49 -19.06 -17.68
N VAL A 146 -12.02 -19.78 -18.68
CA VAL A 146 -12.43 -19.18 -19.95
C VAL A 146 -13.66 -18.28 -19.77
N VAL A 147 -14.51 -18.58 -18.80
CA VAL A 147 -15.67 -17.74 -18.44
C VAL A 147 -15.18 -16.39 -17.91
N ASP A 148 -14.23 -16.39 -16.98
CA ASP A 148 -13.67 -15.17 -16.38
C ASP A 148 -12.85 -14.37 -17.41
N LEU A 149 -12.05 -15.04 -18.26
CA LEU A 149 -11.32 -14.38 -19.35
C LEU A 149 -12.26 -13.62 -20.30
N ARG A 150 -13.37 -14.25 -20.70
CA ARG A 150 -14.37 -13.63 -21.58
C ARG A 150 -15.16 -12.53 -20.86
N LYS A 151 -15.43 -12.69 -19.55
CA LYS A 151 -16.05 -11.65 -18.72
C LYS A 151 -15.14 -10.41 -18.70
N ASP A 152 -13.87 -10.60 -18.37
CA ASP A 152 -12.87 -9.53 -18.30
C ASP A 152 -12.72 -8.82 -19.65
N LEU A 153 -12.58 -9.57 -20.75
CA LEU A 153 -12.50 -8.99 -22.09
C LEU A 153 -13.73 -8.12 -22.42
N LYS A 154 -14.93 -8.59 -22.08
CA LYS A 154 -16.17 -7.83 -22.30
C LYS A 154 -16.18 -6.53 -21.50
N ILE A 155 -15.70 -6.55 -20.25
CA ILE A 155 -15.56 -5.35 -19.41
C ILE A 155 -14.56 -4.37 -20.04
N LEU A 156 -13.39 -4.86 -20.48
CA LEU A 156 -12.38 -4.02 -21.14
C LEU A 156 -12.94 -3.39 -22.43
N GLN A 157 -13.68 -4.14 -23.24
CA GLN A 157 -14.35 -3.64 -24.44
C GLN A 157 -15.42 -2.59 -24.11
N GLN A 158 -16.18 -2.77 -23.02
CA GLN A 158 -17.11 -1.75 -22.52
C GLN A 158 -16.36 -0.47 -22.16
N ILE A 159 -15.26 -0.56 -21.41
CA ILE A 159 -14.43 0.60 -21.06
C ILE A 159 -13.93 1.29 -22.33
N ILE A 160 -13.34 0.56 -23.29
CA ILE A 160 -12.88 1.13 -24.56
C ILE A 160 -14.01 1.89 -25.27
N SER A 161 -15.22 1.32 -25.31
CA SER A 161 -16.37 1.96 -25.95
C SER A 161 -16.79 3.26 -25.27
N THR A 162 -16.74 3.33 -23.94
CA THR A 162 -17.04 4.54 -23.17
C THR A 162 -16.03 5.65 -23.50
N TRP A 163 -14.74 5.33 -23.45
CA TRP A 163 -13.66 6.31 -23.64
C TRP A 163 -13.41 6.70 -25.09
N LYS A 164 -13.92 5.93 -26.06
CA LYS A 164 -13.89 6.31 -27.48
C LYS A 164 -14.72 7.57 -27.76
N ASN A 165 -15.77 7.80 -26.97
CA ASN A 165 -16.68 8.93 -27.15
C ASN A 165 -16.21 10.20 -26.42
N ILE A 166 -15.19 10.10 -25.57
CA ILE A 166 -14.58 11.23 -24.86
C ILE A 166 -13.41 11.74 -25.71
N GLN A 167 -13.55 12.96 -26.22
CA GLN A 167 -12.58 13.59 -27.14
C GLN A 167 -11.80 14.72 -26.48
N GLN A 168 -12.35 15.33 -25.43
CA GLN A 168 -11.69 16.38 -24.67
C GLN A 168 -10.74 15.76 -23.64
N ASP A 169 -9.70 16.52 -23.28
CA ASP A 169 -8.74 16.15 -22.24
C ASP A 169 -8.64 17.33 -21.27
N PRO A 170 -9.53 17.41 -20.28
CA PRO A 170 -9.63 18.56 -19.38
C PRO A 170 -8.32 18.81 -18.62
N LYS A 171 -7.58 17.74 -18.31
CA LYS A 171 -6.31 17.81 -17.59
C LYS A 171 -5.23 18.46 -18.46
N LEU A 172 -5.12 18.05 -19.73
CA LEU A 172 -4.24 18.69 -20.71
C LEU A 172 -4.66 20.14 -20.97
N GLU A 173 -5.96 20.39 -21.17
CA GLU A 173 -6.48 21.74 -21.42
C GLU A 173 -6.17 22.69 -20.27
N THR A 174 -6.35 22.25 -19.02
CA THR A 174 -5.95 22.97 -17.82
C THR A 174 -4.44 23.23 -17.80
N LEU A 175 -3.60 22.25 -18.16
CA LEU A 175 -2.15 22.45 -18.25
C LEU A 175 -1.79 23.52 -19.28
N ILE A 176 -2.33 23.44 -20.49
CA ILE A 176 -2.05 24.40 -21.57
C ILE A 176 -2.54 25.81 -21.18
N HIS A 177 -3.72 25.91 -20.57
CA HIS A 177 -4.27 27.17 -20.06
C HIS A 177 -3.31 27.78 -19.02
N ASN A 178 -2.89 26.99 -18.03
CA ASN A 178 -2.01 27.44 -16.97
C ASN A 178 -0.62 27.84 -17.48
N LEU A 179 -0.02 27.09 -18.40
CA LEU A 179 1.25 27.46 -19.05
C LEU A 179 1.16 28.81 -19.79
N ARG A 180 -0.01 29.16 -20.34
CA ARG A 180 -0.24 30.40 -21.07
C ARG A 180 -0.56 31.59 -20.17
N HIS A 181 -1.36 31.39 -19.12
CA HIS A 181 -2.00 32.49 -18.40
C HIS A 181 -1.52 32.66 -16.96
N HIS A 182 -1.12 31.58 -16.28
CA HIS A 182 -0.73 31.63 -14.88
C HIS A 182 0.56 32.45 -14.71
N GLU A 183 0.56 33.41 -13.80
CA GLU A 183 1.64 34.43 -13.69
C GLU A 183 3.03 33.82 -13.49
N ILE A 184 3.11 32.76 -12.69
CA ILE A 184 4.37 32.07 -12.40
C ILE A 184 4.82 31.19 -13.58
N LEU A 185 3.89 30.51 -14.26
CA LEU A 185 4.23 29.51 -15.29
C LEU A 185 4.56 30.16 -16.63
N LYS A 186 3.89 31.27 -16.97
CA LYS A 186 4.10 31.97 -18.24
C LYS A 186 5.45 32.70 -18.31
N SER A 187 6.09 32.98 -17.17
CA SER A 187 7.38 33.68 -17.09
C SER A 187 8.44 33.06 -18.00
N GLU A 188 9.05 33.86 -18.87
CA GLU A 188 10.15 33.44 -19.77
C GLU A 188 11.43 33.07 -19.02
N LYS A 189 11.60 33.59 -17.80
CA LYS A 189 12.79 33.29 -16.98
C LYS A 189 12.67 31.95 -16.26
N SER A 190 11.46 31.41 -16.17
CA SER A 190 11.19 30.21 -15.38
C SER A 190 11.37 28.94 -16.22
N LYS A 191 11.90 27.90 -15.58
CA LYS A 191 12.06 26.57 -16.18
C LYS A 191 11.25 25.56 -15.39
N ILE A 192 10.52 24.73 -16.13
CA ILE A 192 9.46 23.86 -15.62
C ILE A 192 9.89 22.42 -15.79
N ILE A 193 9.71 21.62 -14.75
CA ILE A 193 9.77 20.16 -14.82
C ILE A 193 8.37 19.62 -14.59
N ILE A 194 7.88 18.81 -15.50
CA ILE A 194 6.60 18.11 -15.39
C ILE A 194 6.89 16.64 -15.15
N PHE A 195 6.44 16.12 -14.02
CA PHE A 195 6.55 14.71 -13.67
C PHE A 195 5.26 13.97 -13.95
N THR A 196 5.38 12.81 -14.59
CA THR A 196 4.31 11.84 -14.81
C THR A 196 4.85 10.42 -14.60
N GLU A 197 4.01 9.50 -14.15
CA GLU A 197 4.34 8.08 -13.98
C GLU A 197 4.33 7.30 -15.31
N SER A 198 3.73 7.85 -16.38
CA SER A 198 3.65 7.17 -17.67
C SER A 198 4.58 7.82 -18.70
N LYS A 199 5.41 7.00 -19.34
CA LYS A 199 6.15 7.35 -20.55
C LYS A 199 5.22 7.83 -21.66
N GLU A 200 4.09 7.14 -21.87
CA GLU A 200 3.14 7.52 -22.92
C GLU A 200 2.51 8.88 -22.63
N THR A 201 2.17 9.17 -21.36
CA THR A 201 1.75 10.51 -20.96
C THR A 201 2.87 11.53 -21.20
N ALA A 202 4.12 11.21 -20.87
CA ALA A 202 5.26 12.12 -21.06
C ALA A 202 5.46 12.51 -22.55
N GLU A 203 5.43 11.52 -23.44
CA GLU A 203 5.52 11.71 -24.89
C GLU A 203 4.31 12.50 -25.42
N TYR A 204 3.10 12.14 -24.98
CA TYR A 204 1.86 12.83 -25.34
C TYR A 204 1.89 14.31 -24.95
N LEU A 205 2.20 14.62 -23.70
CA LEU A 205 2.32 15.99 -23.21
C LEU A 205 3.38 16.78 -23.96
N THR A 206 4.53 16.17 -24.25
CA THR A 206 5.61 16.83 -25.01
C THR A 206 5.12 17.24 -26.39
N ASN A 207 4.41 16.35 -27.09
CA ASN A 207 3.87 16.62 -28.41
C ASN A 207 2.80 17.72 -28.37
N GLU A 208 1.85 17.65 -27.43
CA GLU A 208 0.76 18.63 -27.34
C GLU A 208 1.26 20.02 -26.92
N ILE A 209 2.19 20.09 -25.97
CA ILE A 209 2.84 21.36 -25.59
C ILE A 209 3.60 21.94 -26.78
N ASN A 210 4.40 21.13 -27.50
CA ASN A 210 5.18 21.64 -28.62
C ASN A 210 4.32 22.09 -29.82
N LYS A 211 3.15 21.48 -30.03
CA LYS A 211 2.16 21.95 -31.02
C LYS A 211 1.63 23.34 -30.67
N GLN A 212 1.44 23.65 -29.39
CA GLN A 212 0.85 24.90 -28.93
C GLN A 212 1.87 26.03 -28.76
N PHE A 213 3.12 25.70 -28.39
CA PHE A 213 4.13 26.68 -27.97
C PHE A 213 5.44 26.62 -28.78
N GLY A 214 5.54 25.78 -29.82
CA GLY A 214 6.78 25.52 -30.56
C GLY A 214 7.70 24.54 -29.83
N GLU A 215 8.90 24.24 -30.35
CA GLU A 215 9.86 23.29 -29.73
C GLU A 215 10.45 23.80 -28.39
N VAL A 216 9.62 23.92 -27.36
CA VAL A 216 9.99 24.43 -26.02
C VAL A 216 10.07 23.32 -24.98
N ALA A 217 9.50 22.15 -25.27
CA ALA A 217 9.44 21.00 -24.39
C ALA A 217 10.31 19.83 -24.90
N ILE A 218 10.96 19.14 -23.97
CA ILE A 218 11.73 17.91 -24.20
C ILE A 218 11.27 16.81 -23.24
N CYS A 219 11.21 15.57 -23.73
CA CYS A 219 10.80 14.38 -22.97
C CYS A 219 12.03 13.60 -22.48
N PHE A 220 11.95 12.98 -21.29
CA PHE A 220 12.96 12.05 -20.79
C PHE A 220 12.33 10.85 -20.05
N HIS A 221 12.64 9.64 -20.48
CA HIS A 221 12.06 8.41 -19.91
C HIS A 221 12.95 7.18 -20.20
N GLY A 222 12.51 5.98 -19.80
CA GLY A 222 13.25 4.70 -19.86
C GLY A 222 14.04 4.47 -21.17
N SER A 223 13.38 4.75 -22.29
CA SER A 223 13.91 4.51 -23.63
C SER A 223 14.68 5.69 -24.25
N SER A 224 14.95 6.77 -23.50
CA SER A 224 15.68 7.93 -24.01
C SER A 224 17.17 7.62 -24.20
N SER A 225 17.77 8.19 -25.25
CA SER A 225 19.19 7.99 -25.55
C SER A 225 20.11 8.79 -24.62
N GLU A 226 21.38 8.37 -24.52
CA GLU A 226 22.40 9.13 -23.79
C GLU A 226 22.57 10.55 -24.36
N THR A 227 22.42 10.73 -25.67
CA THR A 227 22.45 12.06 -26.31
C THR A 227 21.31 12.98 -25.84
N MET A 228 20.15 12.40 -25.53
CA MET A 228 19.03 13.14 -24.95
C MET A 228 19.34 13.54 -23.50
N ARG A 229 19.95 12.64 -22.72
CA ARG A 229 20.45 12.93 -21.37
C ARG A 229 21.44 14.09 -21.37
N GLU A 230 22.42 14.08 -22.27
CA GLU A 230 23.38 15.18 -22.43
C GLU A 230 22.67 16.50 -22.77
N THR A 231 21.68 16.47 -23.66
CA THR A 231 20.88 17.65 -24.04
C THR A 231 20.13 18.22 -22.83
N ILE A 232 19.58 17.36 -21.98
CA ILE A 232 18.91 17.77 -20.74
C ILE A 232 19.91 18.41 -19.78
N ILE A 233 21.09 17.80 -19.58
CA ILE A 233 22.15 18.37 -18.74
C ILE A 233 22.54 19.77 -19.25
N ARG A 234 22.78 19.94 -20.55
CA ARG A 234 23.11 21.26 -21.14
C ARG A 234 22.00 22.30 -20.91
N ASN A 235 20.73 21.89 -20.88
CA ASN A 235 19.61 22.82 -20.73
C ASN A 235 19.19 23.06 -19.27
N PHE A 236 19.34 22.10 -18.36
CA PHE A 236 18.73 22.12 -17.03
C PHE A 236 19.73 21.97 -15.86
N ASP A 237 20.98 21.59 -16.10
CA ASP A 237 22.04 21.54 -15.08
C ASP A 237 22.86 22.85 -15.09
N ALA A 238 23.01 23.47 -13.92
CA ALA A 238 23.84 24.67 -13.72
C ALA A 238 25.35 24.36 -13.85
N ARG A 239 25.73 23.09 -13.67
CA ARG A 239 27.12 22.62 -13.72
C ARG A 239 27.54 22.08 -15.07
N ALA A 240 26.65 22.11 -16.07
CA ALA A 240 26.98 21.70 -17.43
C ALA A 240 28.15 22.53 -17.99
N ARG A 241 29.08 21.88 -18.69
CA ARG A 241 30.24 22.54 -19.32
C ARG A 241 29.80 23.55 -20.39
N GLU A 242 28.75 23.19 -21.14
CA GLU A 242 28.13 24.03 -22.15
C GLU A 242 26.65 24.17 -21.79
N GLN A 243 26.22 25.40 -21.52
CA GLN A 243 24.84 25.69 -21.15
C GLN A 243 24.04 26.16 -22.35
N GLU A 244 22.89 25.53 -22.59
CA GLU A 244 21.90 25.92 -23.58
C GLU A 244 20.62 26.43 -22.89
N ASN A 245 19.80 27.17 -23.63
CA ASN A 245 18.46 27.60 -23.22
C ASN A 245 17.42 27.30 -24.31
N LYS A 246 17.59 26.18 -25.03
CA LYS A 246 16.65 25.76 -26.09
C LYS A 246 15.30 25.34 -25.49
N TYR A 247 15.33 24.57 -24.41
CA TYR A 247 14.12 24.00 -23.80
C TYR A 247 13.76 24.71 -22.48
N LYS A 248 12.49 25.10 -22.37
CA LYS A 248 11.89 25.69 -21.15
C LYS A 248 11.28 24.62 -20.25
N ILE A 249 10.74 23.56 -20.86
CA ILE A 249 9.96 22.52 -20.20
C ILE A 249 10.66 21.17 -20.36
N LEU A 250 10.90 20.48 -19.25
CA LEU A 250 11.30 19.08 -19.23
C LEU A 250 10.12 18.25 -18.76
N ILE A 251 9.70 17.25 -19.52
CA ILE A 251 8.71 16.26 -19.06
C ILE A 251 9.44 14.94 -18.82
N SER A 252 9.29 14.37 -17.63
CA SER A 252 10.06 13.18 -17.23
C SER A 252 9.24 12.18 -16.44
N THR A 253 9.57 10.88 -16.61
CA THR A 253 9.19 9.86 -15.64
C THR A 253 10.08 9.90 -14.40
N GLU A 254 9.59 9.40 -13.27
CA GLU A 254 10.26 9.50 -11.96
C GLU A 254 11.62 8.80 -11.93
N VAL A 255 11.67 7.56 -12.44
CA VAL A 255 12.81 6.64 -12.32
C VAL A 255 14.11 7.23 -12.88
N LEU A 256 14.03 8.15 -13.85
CA LEU A 256 15.22 8.65 -14.55
C LEU A 256 15.57 10.10 -14.29
N ALA A 257 14.69 10.87 -13.66
CA ALA A 257 15.13 12.13 -13.05
C ALA A 257 16.03 11.89 -11.82
N GLU A 258 15.99 10.67 -11.26
CA GLU A 258 16.89 10.20 -10.22
C GLU A 258 18.35 10.19 -10.70
N GLY A 259 19.10 11.23 -10.36
CA GLY A 259 20.54 11.34 -10.67
C GLY A 259 20.89 12.35 -11.76
N VAL A 260 19.92 13.09 -12.29
CA VAL A 260 20.18 14.30 -13.09
C VAL A 260 20.00 15.53 -12.20
N ASN A 261 20.94 16.47 -12.25
CA ASN A 261 20.83 17.74 -11.54
C ASN A 261 19.97 18.71 -12.37
N LEU A 262 18.88 19.22 -11.80
CA LEU A 262 17.91 20.04 -12.53
C LEU A 262 17.79 21.47 -11.95
N HIS A 263 18.88 21.99 -11.37
CA HIS A 263 18.86 23.23 -10.55
C HIS A 263 18.64 24.51 -11.36
N ARG A 264 18.67 24.46 -12.70
CA ARG A 264 18.23 25.58 -13.55
C ARG A 264 16.72 25.62 -13.71
N SER A 265 15.98 24.75 -13.04
CA SER A 265 14.53 24.79 -12.91
C SER A 265 14.13 25.48 -11.62
N ASN A 266 12.90 25.98 -11.57
CA ASN A 266 12.33 26.58 -10.36
C ASN A 266 10.86 26.21 -10.17
N ILE A 267 10.29 25.43 -11.09
CA ILE A 267 8.90 25.02 -11.07
C ILE A 267 8.87 23.50 -11.25
N VAL A 268 8.20 22.82 -10.32
CA VAL A 268 7.89 21.39 -10.37
C VAL A 268 6.38 21.25 -10.53
N ILE A 269 5.93 20.55 -11.56
CA ILE A 269 4.53 20.21 -11.78
C ILE A 269 4.41 18.69 -11.68
N ASN A 270 3.62 18.22 -10.72
CA ASN A 270 3.24 16.83 -10.63
C ASN A 270 1.93 16.67 -11.39
N TYR A 271 2.05 16.16 -12.62
CA TYR A 271 0.90 15.95 -13.49
C TYR A 271 0.03 14.81 -12.98
N ASP A 272 0.65 13.74 -12.49
CA ASP A 272 -0.04 12.63 -11.82
C ASP A 272 -0.02 12.83 -10.32
N ILE A 273 -1.04 12.31 -9.63
CA ILE A 273 -1.13 12.40 -8.17
C ILE A 273 0.06 11.63 -7.56
N PRO A 274 0.95 12.29 -6.79
CA PRO A 274 2.00 11.60 -6.07
C PRO A 274 1.40 10.85 -4.87
N TRP A 275 0.98 9.60 -5.09
CA TRP A 275 0.35 8.74 -4.07
C TRP A 275 1.24 8.48 -2.84
N ASN A 276 2.55 8.74 -2.97
CA ASN A 276 3.51 8.80 -1.88
C ASN A 276 4.10 10.24 -1.77
N PRO A 277 3.85 11.00 -0.69
CA PRO A 277 4.40 12.34 -0.48
C PRO A 277 5.93 12.43 -0.53
N THR A 278 6.64 11.38 -0.11
CA THR A 278 8.11 11.30 -0.16
C THR A 278 8.64 11.51 -1.58
N ARG A 279 7.89 11.05 -2.60
CA ARG A 279 8.22 11.27 -4.02
C ARG A 279 8.20 12.76 -4.38
N MET A 280 7.28 13.53 -3.81
CA MET A 280 7.20 14.97 -4.04
C MET A 280 8.41 15.70 -3.44
N MET A 281 8.83 15.33 -2.23
CA MET A 281 10.05 15.87 -1.62
C MET A 281 11.28 15.56 -2.47
N GLN A 282 11.44 14.31 -2.90
CA GLN A 282 12.57 13.90 -3.74
C GLN A 282 12.63 14.70 -5.04
N ARG A 283 11.48 14.91 -5.72
CA ARG A 283 11.37 15.73 -6.93
C ARG A 283 11.81 17.17 -6.69
N VAL A 284 11.34 17.81 -5.61
CA VAL A 284 11.76 19.18 -5.25
C VAL A 284 13.24 19.24 -4.87
N GLY A 285 13.78 18.22 -4.20
CA GLY A 285 15.20 18.09 -3.90
C GLY A 285 16.11 18.01 -5.14
N ARG A 286 15.57 17.63 -6.31
CA ARG A 286 16.31 17.68 -7.60
C ARG A 286 16.46 19.11 -8.13
N VAL A 287 15.69 20.05 -7.63
CA VAL A 287 15.66 21.46 -8.04
C VAL A 287 16.26 22.37 -6.96
N ASN A 288 15.97 22.09 -5.69
CA ASN A 288 16.37 22.87 -4.53
C ASN A 288 17.85 22.66 -4.16
N ARG A 289 18.75 23.44 -4.76
CA ARG A 289 20.19 23.44 -4.42
C ARG A 289 20.79 24.84 -4.33
N ILE A 290 21.92 24.96 -3.62
CA ILE A 290 22.64 26.22 -3.33
C ILE A 290 23.02 26.99 -4.61
N ASP A 291 23.23 26.28 -5.70
CA ASP A 291 23.73 26.76 -7.00
C ASP A 291 22.62 27.15 -7.99
N THR A 292 21.35 27.17 -7.56
CA THR A 292 20.25 27.68 -8.40
C THR A 292 20.28 29.21 -8.50
N SER A 293 19.90 29.77 -9.65
CA SER A 293 19.84 31.23 -9.86
C SER A 293 18.50 31.84 -9.41
N PHE A 294 17.57 31.02 -8.92
CA PHE A 294 16.23 31.43 -8.53
C PHE A 294 16.12 31.66 -7.03
N ASP A 295 15.38 32.70 -6.62
CA ASP A 295 15.13 32.97 -5.20
C ASP A 295 14.03 32.07 -4.62
N ARG A 296 13.17 31.49 -5.47
CA ARG A 296 11.98 30.72 -5.07
C ARG A 296 11.75 29.49 -5.93
N ILE A 297 11.27 28.42 -5.30
CA ILE A 297 10.79 27.19 -5.95
C ILE A 297 9.29 27.04 -5.75
N TYR A 298 8.60 26.70 -6.82
CA TYR A 298 7.15 26.47 -6.83
C TYR A 298 6.83 25.02 -7.19
N THR A 299 5.87 24.45 -6.49
CA THR A 299 5.34 23.11 -6.78
C THR A 299 3.86 23.21 -7.10
N PHE A 300 3.40 22.49 -8.14
CA PHE A 300 2.00 22.41 -8.54
C PHE A 300 1.56 20.94 -8.61
N ASN A 301 0.37 20.64 -8.11
CA ASN A 301 -0.19 19.28 -8.09
C ASN A 301 -1.55 19.26 -8.79
N PHE A 302 -1.71 18.38 -9.78
CA PHE A 302 -3.00 18.22 -10.46
C PHE A 302 -3.98 17.38 -9.63
N PHE A 303 -5.23 17.82 -9.59
CA PHE A 303 -6.30 17.09 -8.90
C PHE A 303 -7.61 17.08 -9.72
N PRO A 304 -8.29 15.92 -9.83
CA PRO A 304 -9.59 15.85 -10.47
C PRO A 304 -10.65 16.51 -9.57
N THR A 305 -11.56 17.25 -10.18
CA THR A 305 -12.75 17.76 -9.49
C THR A 305 -13.97 17.74 -10.42
N ALA A 306 -15.16 17.81 -9.82
CA ALA A 306 -16.36 18.17 -10.55
C ALA A 306 -16.48 19.71 -10.61
N GLN A 307 -17.30 20.22 -11.52
CA GLN A 307 -17.56 21.64 -11.68
C GLN A 307 -18.09 22.26 -10.38
N ALA A 308 -17.49 23.37 -9.95
CA ALA A 308 -17.92 24.14 -8.79
C ALA A 308 -17.52 25.61 -8.92
N ASP A 309 -18.22 26.49 -8.20
CA ASP A 309 -18.09 27.95 -8.36
C ASP A 309 -16.90 28.58 -7.60
N ASP A 310 -16.27 27.85 -6.66
CA ASP A 310 -15.23 28.38 -5.78
C ASP A 310 -14.15 27.35 -5.40
N GLU A 311 -12.93 27.84 -5.13
CA GLU A 311 -11.74 27.00 -4.84
C GLU A 311 -11.89 26.11 -3.59
N ILE A 312 -12.67 26.54 -2.58
CA ILE A 312 -12.88 25.74 -1.36
C ILE A 312 -13.72 24.51 -1.71
N SER A 313 -14.74 24.70 -2.54
CA SER A 313 -15.57 23.61 -3.05
C SER A 313 -14.78 22.64 -3.92
N LEU A 314 -13.95 23.15 -4.86
CA LEU A 314 -13.07 22.30 -5.69
C LEU A 314 -12.11 21.46 -4.85
N SER A 315 -11.48 22.05 -3.83
CA SER A 315 -10.56 21.36 -2.93
C SER A 315 -11.23 20.21 -2.17
N LYS A 316 -12.44 20.42 -1.66
CA LYS A 316 -13.22 19.38 -0.95
C LYS A 316 -13.62 18.24 -1.87
N ILE A 317 -14.02 18.55 -3.11
CA ILE A 317 -14.41 17.54 -4.10
C ILE A 317 -13.18 16.70 -4.49
N ALA A 318 -12.05 17.35 -4.76
CA ALA A 318 -10.78 16.69 -5.05
C ALA A 318 -10.35 15.75 -3.92
N GLN A 319 -10.36 16.22 -2.66
CA GLN A 319 -10.06 15.39 -1.50
C GLN A 319 -10.95 14.14 -1.46
N LYS A 320 -12.27 14.33 -1.60
CA LYS A 320 -13.22 13.21 -1.58
C LYS A 320 -12.98 12.20 -2.70
N LYS A 321 -12.64 12.67 -3.91
CA LYS A 321 -12.32 11.78 -5.04
C LYS A 321 -11.07 10.94 -4.77
N ILE A 322 -10.04 11.51 -4.17
CA ILE A 322 -8.82 10.76 -3.77
C ILE A 322 -9.17 9.71 -2.72
N GLU A 323 -9.97 10.07 -1.71
CA GLU A 323 -10.44 9.14 -0.69
C GLU A 323 -11.25 7.99 -1.30
N GLU A 324 -12.18 8.29 -2.22
CA GLU A 324 -12.95 7.28 -2.96
C GLU A 324 -12.04 6.35 -3.77
N PHE A 325 -11.00 6.89 -4.41
CA PHE A 325 -10.02 6.13 -5.17
C PHE A 325 -9.30 5.09 -4.31
N LEU A 326 -8.79 5.53 -3.16
CA LEU A 326 -8.07 4.66 -2.20
C LEU A 326 -9.01 3.64 -1.56
N ASN A 327 -10.23 4.05 -1.22
CA ASN A 327 -11.24 3.16 -0.63
C ASN A 327 -11.69 2.07 -1.61
N LEU A 328 -11.84 2.39 -2.90
CA LEU A 328 -12.21 1.42 -3.94
C LEU A 328 -11.10 0.40 -4.21
N LEU A 329 -9.84 0.79 -4.07
CA LEU A 329 -8.70 -0.13 -4.14
C LEU A 329 -8.59 -1.03 -2.90
N GLY A 330 -9.04 -0.56 -1.74
CA GLY A 330 -9.02 -1.34 -0.51
C GLY A 330 -7.61 -1.78 -0.13
N GLY A 331 -7.39 -3.08 0.07
CA GLY A 331 -6.08 -3.62 0.45
C GLY A 331 -4.98 -3.45 -0.61
N ASP A 332 -5.34 -3.20 -1.86
CA ASP A 332 -4.38 -2.93 -2.94
C ASP A 332 -3.83 -1.49 -2.87
N SER A 333 -4.38 -0.61 -2.02
CA SER A 333 -3.91 0.78 -1.87
C SER A 333 -2.46 0.85 -1.35
N ALA A 334 -2.03 -0.12 -0.54
CA ALA A 334 -0.65 -0.20 -0.06
C ALA A 334 0.37 -0.38 -1.20
N ILE A 335 -0.06 -0.90 -2.35
CA ILE A 335 0.77 -0.99 -3.56
C ILE A 335 0.96 0.41 -4.18
N LEU A 336 -0.08 1.25 -4.17
CA LEU A 336 0.03 2.63 -4.68
C LEU A 336 0.96 3.48 -3.82
N THR A 337 0.89 3.32 -2.51
CA THR A 337 1.67 4.11 -1.55
C THR A 337 3.05 3.51 -1.26
N GLU A 338 3.48 2.50 -2.02
CA GLU A 338 4.79 1.84 -1.88
C GLU A 338 5.07 1.27 -0.48
N ASN A 339 4.02 0.81 0.21
CA ASN A 339 4.02 0.37 1.60
C ASN A 339 4.22 1.47 2.65
N GLU A 340 4.19 2.75 2.28
CA GLU A 340 4.05 3.83 3.26
C GLU A 340 2.57 3.96 3.66
N PRO A 341 2.23 3.83 4.96
CA PRO A 341 0.84 3.96 5.42
C PRO A 341 0.43 5.43 5.40
N VAL A 342 0.06 5.94 4.23
CA VAL A 342 -0.64 7.22 4.14
C VAL A 342 -2.12 6.94 4.30
N SER A 343 -2.70 7.40 5.42
CA SER A 343 -4.15 7.37 5.60
C SER A 343 -4.83 8.07 4.42
N SER A 344 -5.88 7.46 3.86
CA SER A 344 -6.61 8.02 2.72
C SER A 344 -7.13 9.43 3.00
N HIS A 345 -7.39 9.75 4.26
CA HIS A 345 -7.86 11.04 4.74
C HIS A 345 -6.77 12.12 4.88
N GLU A 346 -5.48 11.77 4.82
CA GLU A 346 -4.37 12.73 5.01
C GLU A 346 -3.61 13.06 3.73
N LEU A 347 -3.72 12.22 2.69
CA LEU A 347 -2.90 12.36 1.48
C LEU A 347 -3.05 13.75 0.85
N PHE A 348 -4.28 14.20 0.57
CA PHE A 348 -4.52 15.50 -0.04
C PHE A 348 -3.88 16.66 0.75
N ASN A 349 -4.01 16.65 2.07
CA ASN A 349 -3.45 17.68 2.95
C ASN A 349 -1.92 17.68 2.92
N LYS A 350 -1.28 16.50 2.91
CA LYS A 350 0.18 16.38 2.74
C LYS A 350 0.63 16.90 1.37
N LEU A 351 -0.15 16.64 0.33
CA LEU A 351 0.20 17.08 -1.02
C LEU A 351 0.12 18.60 -1.22
N ILE A 352 -0.62 19.34 -0.41
CA ILE A 352 -0.70 20.81 -0.49
C ILE A 352 0.09 21.53 0.63
N SER A 353 0.71 20.78 1.53
CA SER A 353 1.45 21.31 2.68
C SER A 353 2.88 21.72 2.30
N LYS A 354 3.31 22.90 2.78
CA LYS A 354 4.70 23.37 2.63
C LYS A 354 5.66 22.52 3.45
N GLU A 355 5.22 22.06 4.62
CA GLU A 355 5.98 21.23 5.53
C GLU A 355 6.50 19.98 4.80
N THR A 356 5.64 19.31 4.01
CA THR A 356 5.99 18.15 3.18
C THR A 356 7.13 18.40 2.19
N LEU A 357 7.40 19.63 1.77
CA LEU A 357 8.49 19.95 0.83
C LEU A 357 9.80 20.41 1.49
N THR A 358 9.76 20.74 2.78
CA THR A 358 10.92 21.28 3.49
C THR A 358 11.65 20.18 4.26
N GLU A 359 12.98 20.24 4.36
CA GLU A 359 13.79 19.26 5.11
C GLU A 359 13.35 19.11 6.59
N ASN A 360 12.63 20.10 7.13
CA ASN A 360 12.04 20.05 8.47
C ASN A 360 10.75 19.21 8.55
N GLY A 361 10.05 18.94 7.44
CA GLY A 361 8.81 18.17 7.46
C GLY A 361 8.98 16.65 7.38
N GLU A 362 10.03 16.14 6.70
CA GLU A 362 10.29 14.68 6.66
C GLU A 362 11.42 14.21 7.58
N ILE A 363 12.34 15.08 8.04
CA ILE A 363 13.28 14.64 9.07
C ILE A 363 12.59 14.54 10.44
N GLU A 364 11.48 15.26 10.70
CA GLU A 364 10.76 15.13 11.97
C GLU A 364 9.68 14.02 11.98
N GLU A 365 9.19 13.58 10.81
CA GLU A 365 8.04 12.66 10.72
C GLU A 365 8.24 11.40 9.85
N SER A 366 9.44 11.09 9.37
CA SER A 366 9.71 9.84 8.61
C SER A 366 10.37 8.75 9.47
N GLU A 367 10.10 7.47 9.17
CA GLU A 367 10.85 6.33 9.74
C GLU A 367 12.37 6.46 9.53
N LEU A 368 12.78 7.16 8.46
CA LEU A 368 14.17 7.48 8.14
C LEU A 368 14.87 8.28 9.25
N ARG A 369 14.14 9.13 9.99
CA ARG A 369 14.66 9.84 11.17
C ARG A 369 15.16 8.84 12.21
N TYR A 370 14.31 7.90 12.57
CA TYR A 370 14.59 6.91 13.61
C TYR A 370 15.66 5.92 13.15
N LEU A 371 15.72 5.58 11.86
CA LEU A 371 16.82 4.80 11.30
C LEU A 371 18.16 5.52 11.46
N ARG A 372 18.25 6.81 11.14
CA ARG A 372 19.48 7.60 11.37
C ARG A 372 19.86 7.69 12.83
N VAL A 373 18.89 7.81 13.74
CA VAL A 373 19.14 7.76 15.19
C VAL A 373 19.76 6.41 15.59
N ILE A 374 19.22 5.30 15.08
CA ILE A 374 19.75 3.97 15.35
C ILE A 374 21.15 3.80 14.75
N GLU A 375 21.40 4.27 13.53
CA GLU A 375 22.71 4.25 12.90
C GLU A 375 23.73 5.09 13.67
N ASN A 376 23.35 6.29 14.09
CA ASN A 376 24.18 7.16 14.90
C ASN A 376 24.52 6.53 16.26
N VAL A 377 23.55 5.90 16.93
CA VAL A 377 23.81 5.15 18.19
C VAL A 377 24.71 3.95 17.92
N ARG A 378 24.49 3.20 16.83
CA ARG A 378 25.36 2.07 16.45
C ARG A 378 26.81 2.51 16.22
N ASP A 379 27.01 3.63 15.54
CA ASP A 379 28.33 4.06 15.07
C ASP A 379 29.09 4.90 16.12
N ASN A 380 28.37 5.68 16.94
CA ASN A 380 28.96 6.60 17.92
C ASN A 380 28.78 6.17 19.39
N ASP A 381 27.86 5.25 19.71
CA ASP A 381 27.68 4.67 21.06
C ASP A 381 27.38 3.15 21.02
N PRO A 382 28.40 2.32 20.71
CA PRO A 382 28.24 0.87 20.59
C PRO A 382 27.74 0.18 21.87
N GLU A 383 28.03 0.76 23.05
CA GLU A 383 27.58 0.22 24.32
C GLU A 383 26.07 0.40 24.50
N LEU A 384 25.54 1.58 24.19
CA LEU A 384 24.09 1.82 24.18
C LEU A 384 23.40 0.95 23.13
N PHE A 385 23.98 0.81 21.94
CA PHE A 385 23.44 -0.06 20.90
C PHE A 385 23.32 -1.51 21.37
N GLU A 386 24.34 -2.06 22.04
CA GLU A 386 24.31 -3.43 22.56
C GLU A 386 23.32 -3.58 23.73
N LYS A 387 23.15 -2.54 24.57
CA LYS A 387 22.10 -2.51 25.62
C LYS A 387 20.70 -2.56 25.02
N VAL A 388 20.43 -1.76 23.98
CA VAL A 388 19.14 -1.73 23.27
C VAL A 388 18.85 -3.09 22.63
N LYS A 389 19.85 -3.70 21.95
CA LYS A 389 19.73 -5.02 21.32
C LYS A 389 19.40 -6.13 22.31
N ARG A 390 19.88 -6.04 23.55
CA ARG A 390 19.66 -7.03 24.62
C ARG A 390 18.50 -6.69 25.55
N LEU A 391 17.71 -5.65 25.26
CA LEU A 391 16.61 -5.23 26.10
C LEU A 391 15.60 -6.39 26.30
N PRO A 392 15.24 -6.74 27.55
CA PRO A 392 14.35 -7.86 27.80
C PRO A 392 12.94 -7.58 27.25
N LYS A 393 12.28 -8.62 26.73
CA LYS A 393 10.85 -8.53 26.38
C LYS A 393 10.04 -8.17 27.62
N LYS A 394 8.91 -7.48 27.42
CA LYS A 394 8.06 -6.93 28.49
C LYS A 394 8.75 -5.85 29.33
N ALA A 395 9.78 -5.20 28.76
CA ALA A 395 10.33 -3.99 29.35
C ALA A 395 9.20 -2.96 29.55
N ARG A 396 9.24 -2.26 30.68
CA ARG A 396 8.23 -1.27 31.05
C ARG A 396 8.87 -0.01 31.56
N SER A 397 8.42 1.12 31.04
CA SER A 397 8.81 2.44 31.51
C SER A 397 7.59 3.28 31.85
N SER A 398 7.85 4.40 32.49
CA SER A 398 6.82 5.34 32.94
C SER A 398 7.39 6.74 32.92
N ARG A 399 6.63 7.70 32.39
CA ARG A 399 7.06 9.09 32.33
C ARG A 399 5.91 10.05 32.58
N ASN A 400 6.26 11.28 32.95
CA ASN A 400 5.33 12.39 33.00
C ASN A 400 5.53 13.26 31.76
N ILE A 401 4.46 13.55 31.04
CA ILE A 401 4.54 14.40 29.85
C ILE A 401 4.32 15.83 30.31
N ASN A 402 5.42 16.54 30.55
CA ASN A 402 5.44 17.96 30.95
C ASN A 402 5.84 18.84 29.74
N GLY A 403 5.02 19.83 29.39
CA GLY A 403 5.27 20.79 28.30
C GLY A 403 4.01 21.03 27.45
N GLU A 404 3.97 22.06 26.60
CA GLU A 404 2.94 22.17 25.54
C GLU A 404 3.13 20.98 24.60
N PRO A 405 2.27 19.95 24.63
CA PRO A 405 2.40 18.84 23.72
C PRO A 405 2.20 19.39 22.31
N THR A 406 2.87 18.85 21.30
CA THR A 406 2.43 19.06 19.92
C THR A 406 0.94 18.74 19.85
N LYS A 407 0.17 19.55 19.09
CA LYS A 407 -1.30 19.45 19.02
C LYS A 407 -1.79 18.00 18.85
N LEU A 408 -1.04 17.21 18.06
CA LEU A 408 -1.23 15.77 17.85
C LEU A 408 -1.15 14.92 19.13
N ILE A 409 -0.18 15.18 20.02
CA ILE A 409 0.01 14.47 21.29
C ILE A 409 -1.08 14.87 22.30
N ALA A 410 -1.46 16.15 22.31
CA ALA A 410 -2.53 16.68 23.17
C ALA A 410 -3.91 16.10 22.82
N ASP A 411 -4.23 15.98 21.52
CA ASP A 411 -5.47 15.36 21.06
C ASP A 411 -5.47 13.83 21.24
N THR A 412 -4.27 13.24 21.38
CA THR A 412 -4.11 11.78 21.41
C THR A 412 -4.14 11.17 22.81
N LEU A 413 -3.55 11.85 23.79
CA LEU A 413 -3.37 11.34 25.13
C LEU A 413 -4.47 11.83 26.08
N LEU A 414 -5.06 10.88 26.81
CA LEU A 414 -5.98 11.14 27.90
C LEU A 414 -5.23 10.99 29.25
N LYS A 415 -5.83 11.51 30.33
CA LYS A 415 -5.27 11.38 31.68
C LYS A 415 -5.03 9.91 32.02
N ASN A 416 -3.81 9.57 32.41
CA ASN A 416 -3.32 8.21 32.67
C ASN A 416 -3.54 7.26 31.47
N SER A 417 -2.48 7.09 30.67
CA SER A 417 -2.55 6.28 29.46
C SER A 417 -1.42 5.26 29.38
N LEU A 418 -1.70 4.10 28.77
CA LEU A 418 -0.71 3.05 28.53
C LEU A 418 -0.57 2.74 27.04
N ILE A 419 0.66 2.86 26.54
CA ILE A 419 1.03 2.38 25.22
C ILE A 419 1.65 1.00 25.35
N THR A 420 1.22 0.07 24.50
CA THR A 420 1.74 -1.30 24.47
C THR A 420 2.09 -1.72 23.05
N PHE A 421 3.35 -2.12 22.85
CA PHE A 421 3.81 -2.74 21.61
C PHE A 421 3.60 -4.26 21.69
N PHE A 422 2.70 -4.78 20.85
CA PHE A 422 2.49 -6.21 20.67
C PHE A 422 3.19 -6.73 19.43
N ARG A 423 3.82 -7.90 19.58
CA ARG A 423 4.35 -8.69 18.48
C ARG A 423 3.74 -10.09 18.47
N ARG A 424 3.30 -10.55 17.31
CA ARG A 424 2.88 -11.93 17.08
C ARG A 424 3.47 -12.40 15.74
N GLY A 425 4.66 -12.99 15.80
CA GLY A 425 5.41 -13.34 14.59
C GLY A 425 5.95 -12.08 13.90
N LYS A 426 5.47 -11.82 12.67
CA LYS A 426 5.76 -10.58 11.92
C LYS A 426 4.73 -9.47 12.15
N LEU A 427 3.54 -9.80 12.69
CA LEU A 427 2.55 -8.80 13.05
C LEU A 427 3.07 -7.95 14.22
N MET A 428 3.11 -6.64 14.01
CA MET A 428 3.50 -5.61 14.97
C MET A 428 2.38 -4.59 15.05
N LYS A 429 1.81 -4.39 16.24
CA LYS A 429 0.76 -3.39 16.47
C LYS A 429 0.99 -2.64 17.77
N PHE A 430 0.60 -1.37 17.81
CA PHE A 430 0.70 -0.52 18.98
C PHE A 430 -0.70 -0.12 19.44
N PHE A 431 -0.97 -0.26 20.73
CA PHE A 431 -2.26 0.10 21.30
C PHE A 431 -2.09 1.12 22.41
N LEU A 432 -2.94 2.13 22.40
CA LEU A 432 -3.07 3.15 23.43
C LEU A 432 -4.36 2.92 24.20
N SER A 433 -4.27 2.69 25.51
CA SER A 433 -5.44 2.62 26.39
C SER A 433 -5.49 3.77 27.38
N SER A 434 -6.70 4.23 27.65
CA SER A 434 -7.04 5.12 28.77
C SER A 434 -8.45 4.78 29.26
N GLY A 435 -8.59 4.61 30.57
CA GLY A 435 -9.81 4.04 31.16
C GLY A 435 -10.12 2.66 30.56
N ASN A 436 -11.34 2.52 30.03
CA ASN A 436 -11.81 1.26 29.42
C ASN A 436 -11.69 1.22 27.89
N ASN A 437 -11.12 2.26 27.28
CA ASN A 437 -11.00 2.37 25.83
C ASN A 437 -9.57 2.03 25.41
N SER A 438 -9.44 1.39 24.25
CA SER A 438 -8.16 1.16 23.60
C SER A 438 -8.32 1.33 22.10
N ARG A 439 -7.32 1.95 21.48
CA ARG A 439 -7.25 2.14 20.04
C ARG A 439 -5.88 1.79 19.52
N GLU A 440 -5.84 1.30 18.28
CA GLU A 440 -4.59 1.11 17.55
C GLU A 440 -4.01 2.49 17.20
N ILE A 441 -2.69 2.64 17.37
CA ILE A 441 -1.93 3.83 16.98
C ILE A 441 -0.77 3.39 16.09
N ASP A 442 -0.31 4.27 15.21
CA ASP A 442 0.78 3.98 14.30
C ASP A 442 2.16 4.05 14.99
N PHE A 443 3.18 3.59 14.28
CA PHE A 443 4.57 3.57 14.75
C PHE A 443 5.09 4.98 15.04
N LEU A 444 4.84 5.96 14.17
CA LEU A 444 5.40 7.31 14.29
C LEU A 444 4.80 8.04 15.49
N THR A 445 3.48 7.97 15.66
CA THR A 445 2.80 8.49 16.85
C THR A 445 3.34 7.84 18.11
N THR A 446 3.54 6.51 18.10
CA THR A 446 4.12 5.79 19.23
C THR A 446 5.55 6.27 19.53
N ALA A 447 6.41 6.35 18.51
CA ALA A 447 7.81 6.74 18.66
C ALA A 447 7.95 8.16 19.23
N LYS A 448 7.13 9.10 18.77
CA LYS A 448 7.08 10.47 19.31
C LYS A 448 6.71 10.50 20.80
N ILE A 449 5.76 9.68 21.25
CA ILE A 449 5.38 9.63 22.67
C ILE A 449 6.48 8.97 23.52
N PHE A 450 7.25 8.06 22.95
CA PHE A 450 8.41 7.44 23.60
C PHE A 450 9.64 8.34 23.66
N GLU A 451 9.72 9.38 22.84
CA GLU A 451 10.88 10.25 22.72
C GLU A 451 11.12 11.07 24.00
N CYS A 452 12.28 10.89 24.64
CA CYS A 452 12.63 11.50 25.91
C CYS A 452 14.03 12.10 25.89
N SER A 453 14.28 13.05 26.80
CA SER A 453 15.65 13.51 27.05
C SER A 453 16.44 12.48 27.85
N GLU A 454 17.77 12.44 27.69
CA GLU A 454 18.64 11.45 28.35
C GLU A 454 18.51 11.46 29.89
N ASN A 455 18.20 12.61 30.48
CA ASN A 455 18.10 12.82 31.93
C ASN A 455 16.65 12.90 32.44
N GLU A 456 15.66 12.47 31.66
CA GLU A 456 14.26 12.55 32.07
C GLU A 456 13.94 11.59 33.23
N PRO A 457 13.35 12.09 34.34
CA PRO A 457 13.05 11.24 35.49
C PRO A 457 11.91 10.27 35.20
N LYS A 458 12.13 8.98 35.51
CA LYS A 458 11.09 7.96 35.51
C LYS A 458 10.13 8.18 36.69
N ILE A 459 8.82 8.13 36.44
CA ILE A 459 7.81 8.18 37.52
C ILE A 459 7.54 6.80 38.11
N VAL A 460 7.01 6.75 39.33
CA VAL A 460 6.56 5.50 39.95
C VAL A 460 5.39 4.93 39.16
N LEU A 461 5.50 3.66 38.75
CA LEU A 461 4.49 2.99 37.95
C LEU A 461 3.34 2.49 38.85
N PRO A 462 2.09 2.98 38.68
CA PRO A 462 0.94 2.44 39.41
C PRO A 462 0.59 1.06 38.86
N LEU A 463 1.00 0.00 39.56
CA LEU A 463 0.93 -1.37 39.05
C LEU A 463 -0.48 -1.85 38.74
N GLU A 464 -1.45 -1.54 39.60
CA GLU A 464 -2.85 -1.96 39.43
C GLU A 464 -3.46 -1.32 38.18
N GLU A 465 -3.35 0.00 38.05
CA GLU A 465 -3.81 0.75 36.88
C GLU A 465 -3.10 0.32 35.60
N TYR A 466 -1.78 0.12 35.66
CA TYR A 466 -0.99 -0.41 34.55
C TYR A 466 -1.53 -1.76 34.05
N TYR A 467 -1.81 -2.71 34.95
CA TYR A 467 -2.29 -4.03 34.53
C TYR A 467 -3.71 -3.98 33.98
N ASN A 468 -4.58 -3.14 34.55
CA ASN A 468 -5.92 -2.91 34.01
C ASN A 468 -5.85 -2.39 32.58
N LEU A 469 -5.09 -1.33 32.33
CA LEU A 469 -4.89 -0.74 31.00
C LEU A 469 -4.23 -1.71 30.01
N LEU A 470 -3.33 -2.56 30.50
CA LEU A 470 -2.67 -3.58 29.69
C LEU A 470 -3.68 -4.66 29.25
N ASP A 471 -4.63 -5.02 30.10
CA ASP A 471 -5.67 -6.00 29.76
C ASP A 471 -6.68 -5.44 28.75
N VAL A 472 -6.99 -4.14 28.80
CA VAL A 472 -7.75 -3.45 27.75
C VAL A 472 -7.00 -3.53 26.41
N ASN A 473 -5.72 -3.17 26.37
CA ASN A 473 -4.88 -3.25 25.17
C ASN A 473 -4.75 -4.68 24.63
N LYS A 474 -4.59 -5.67 25.51
CA LYS A 474 -4.56 -7.10 25.13
C LYS A 474 -5.85 -7.54 24.45
N THR A 475 -6.99 -7.03 24.92
CA THR A 475 -8.31 -7.33 24.38
C THR A 475 -8.49 -6.68 23.01
N ALA A 476 -8.13 -5.41 22.86
CA ALA A 476 -8.18 -4.70 21.58
C ALA A 476 -7.27 -5.34 20.52
N PHE A 477 -6.03 -5.70 20.89
CA PHE A 477 -5.13 -6.44 20.00
C PHE A 477 -5.75 -7.77 19.54
N TYR A 478 -6.37 -8.51 20.46
CA TYR A 478 -7.03 -9.78 20.11
C TYR A 478 -8.22 -9.59 19.16
N ASN A 479 -9.05 -8.58 19.37
CA ASN A 479 -10.18 -8.25 18.50
C ASN A 479 -9.73 -7.80 17.11
N SER A 480 -8.65 -7.02 17.01
CA SER A 480 -8.09 -6.59 15.71
C SER A 480 -7.63 -7.78 14.85
N ILE A 481 -7.07 -8.82 15.49
CA ILE A 481 -6.69 -10.06 14.80
C ILE A 481 -7.94 -10.85 14.35
N ILE A 482 -9.10 -10.67 14.98
CA ILE A 482 -10.33 -11.35 14.58
C ILE A 482 -10.98 -10.65 13.38
N GLU A 483 -10.96 -9.32 13.33
CA GLU A 483 -11.51 -8.53 12.22
C GLU A 483 -10.72 -8.71 10.91
N ASP A 484 -9.39 -8.80 11.00
CA ASP A 484 -8.50 -9.10 9.85
C ASP A 484 -8.69 -10.53 9.27
N PHE A 485 -9.46 -11.39 9.95
CA PHE A 485 -9.69 -12.79 9.59
C PHE A 485 -11.14 -13.12 9.23
N VAL A 486 -12.01 -12.13 8.98
CA VAL A 486 -13.37 -12.37 8.50
C VAL A 486 -13.42 -12.35 6.96
N PRO A 487 -13.45 -13.50 6.27
CA PRO A 487 -13.99 -13.54 4.92
C PRO A 487 -15.50 -13.29 4.99
N GLN A 488 -16.01 -12.45 4.08
CA GLN A 488 -17.44 -12.29 3.86
C GLN A 488 -18.08 -13.66 3.55
N GLN A 489 -19.12 -13.96 4.32
CA GLN A 489 -20.11 -15.05 4.26
C GLN A 489 -19.67 -16.47 3.83
N GLY A 490 -19.72 -17.39 4.80
CA GLY A 490 -19.98 -18.82 4.53
C GLY A 490 -19.40 -19.82 5.55
N SER A 491 -20.20 -20.20 6.56
CA SER A 491 -20.01 -21.40 7.41
C SER A 491 -18.92 -21.33 8.51
N GLY A 492 -19.17 -20.55 9.57
CA GLY A 492 -18.34 -20.52 10.80
C GLY A 492 -19.00 -21.10 12.08
N GLY A 493 -20.24 -21.57 12.03
CA GLY A 493 -21.01 -21.94 13.23
C GLY A 493 -20.44 -23.12 14.01
N ASN A 494 -20.19 -24.25 13.34
CA ASN A 494 -19.74 -25.48 14.02
C ASN A 494 -18.26 -25.45 14.44
N ALA A 495 -17.41 -24.68 13.75
CA ALA A 495 -16.03 -24.47 14.18
C ALA A 495 -15.98 -23.69 15.52
N LYS A 496 -16.73 -22.58 15.61
CA LYS A 496 -16.90 -21.83 16.87
C LYS A 496 -17.51 -22.69 17.98
N LYS A 497 -18.49 -23.53 17.63
CA LYS A 497 -19.15 -24.45 18.56
C LYS A 497 -18.19 -25.51 19.12
N LEU A 498 -17.38 -26.12 18.25
CA LEU A 498 -16.39 -27.12 18.64
C LEU A 498 -15.31 -26.53 19.54
N ILE A 499 -14.81 -25.34 19.23
CA ILE A 499 -13.84 -24.61 20.08
C ILE A 499 -14.44 -24.37 21.48
N LYS A 500 -15.72 -23.98 21.56
CA LYS A 500 -16.40 -23.78 22.85
C LYS A 500 -16.53 -25.08 23.65
N MET A 501 -16.81 -26.20 22.98
CA MET A 501 -16.85 -27.53 23.62
C MET A 501 -15.46 -27.95 24.12
N ILE A 502 -14.39 -27.75 23.35
CA ILE A 502 -13.01 -28.05 23.77
C ILE A 502 -12.60 -27.20 24.98
N LYS A 503 -12.93 -25.90 24.99
CA LYS A 503 -12.68 -25.01 26.14
C LYS A 503 -13.44 -25.47 27.39
N ALA A 504 -14.66 -25.98 27.26
CA ALA A 504 -15.42 -26.53 28.37
C ALA A 504 -14.78 -27.83 28.91
N ILE A 505 -14.29 -28.71 28.03
CA ILE A 505 -13.55 -29.92 28.44
C ILE A 505 -12.26 -29.55 29.19
N LEU A 506 -11.51 -28.57 28.70
CA LEU A 506 -10.30 -28.05 29.34
C LEU A 506 -10.56 -27.38 30.69
N SER A 507 -11.77 -26.84 30.92
CA SER A 507 -12.11 -26.26 32.23
C SER A 507 -12.23 -27.30 33.37
N ASN A 508 -12.37 -28.58 33.02
CA ASN A 508 -12.35 -29.73 33.94
C ASN A 508 -11.06 -30.56 33.83
N ALA A 509 -9.92 -29.90 33.61
CA ALA A 509 -8.61 -30.52 33.34
C ALA A 509 -8.05 -31.45 34.44
N LYS A 510 -8.57 -31.42 35.67
CA LYS A 510 -8.07 -32.26 36.79
C LYS A 510 -8.05 -33.78 36.51
N GLN A 511 -8.81 -34.24 35.53
CA GLN A 511 -8.90 -35.66 35.12
C GLN A 511 -8.13 -35.97 33.83
N LEU A 512 -7.40 -35.01 33.27
CA LEU A 512 -6.65 -35.14 32.03
C LEU A 512 -5.16 -35.29 32.30
N THR A 513 -4.45 -36.01 31.42
CA THR A 513 -2.99 -36.02 31.43
C THR A 513 -2.43 -34.76 30.76
N GLU A 514 -1.18 -34.40 31.06
CA GLU A 514 -0.50 -33.27 30.42
C GLU A 514 -0.49 -33.37 28.89
N ASP A 515 -0.25 -34.58 28.35
CA ASP A 515 -0.31 -34.87 26.91
C ASP A 515 -1.70 -34.62 26.30
N GLN A 516 -2.75 -34.97 27.04
CA GLN A 516 -4.14 -34.78 26.61
C GLN A 516 -4.52 -33.30 26.58
N GLU A 517 -4.10 -32.53 27.59
CA GLU A 517 -4.28 -31.09 27.58
C GLU A 517 -3.53 -30.42 26.41
N GLU A 518 -2.29 -30.84 26.15
CA GLU A 518 -1.49 -30.30 25.07
C GLU A 518 -2.12 -30.62 23.70
N LYS A 519 -2.62 -31.85 23.50
CA LYS A 519 -3.36 -32.22 22.29
C LYS A 519 -4.62 -31.39 22.09
N LEU A 520 -5.41 -31.11 23.14
CA LEU A 520 -6.62 -30.28 23.03
C LEU A 520 -6.31 -28.80 22.73
N LYS A 521 -5.22 -28.27 23.28
CA LYS A 521 -4.72 -26.93 22.96
C LYS A 521 -4.30 -26.86 21.48
N LYS A 522 -3.51 -27.83 21.01
CA LYS A 522 -3.15 -27.96 19.58
C LYS A 522 -4.37 -28.11 18.68
N LEU A 523 -5.38 -28.87 19.09
CA LEU A 523 -6.61 -29.03 18.31
C LEU A 523 -7.38 -27.71 18.15
N THR A 524 -7.41 -26.90 19.22
CA THR A 524 -8.02 -25.56 19.15
C THR A 524 -7.31 -24.72 18.10
N ASP A 525 -5.98 -24.74 18.09
CA ASP A 525 -5.17 -24.05 17.09
C ASP A 525 -5.46 -24.56 15.67
N VAL A 526 -5.54 -25.87 15.45
CA VAL A 526 -5.86 -26.48 14.15
C VAL A 526 -7.24 -26.05 13.65
N ILE A 527 -8.23 -25.92 14.53
CA ILE A 527 -9.59 -25.47 14.15
C ILE A 527 -9.61 -23.96 13.88
N GLU A 528 -8.94 -23.16 14.72
CA GLU A 528 -8.83 -21.70 14.54
C GLU A 528 -8.06 -21.33 13.27
N ASN A 529 -7.06 -22.14 12.89
CA ASN A 529 -6.29 -21.98 11.65
C ASN A 529 -7.02 -22.52 10.40
N GLY A 530 -8.17 -23.18 10.55
CA GLY A 530 -8.92 -23.78 9.45
C GLY A 530 -8.29 -25.05 8.86
N ASP A 531 -7.31 -25.63 9.55
CA ASP A 531 -6.57 -26.82 9.13
C ASP A 531 -7.39 -28.12 9.30
N LEU A 532 -8.48 -28.07 10.07
CA LEU A 532 -9.42 -29.19 10.20
C LEU A 532 -10.55 -29.09 9.15
N PRO A 533 -10.74 -30.10 8.28
CA PRO A 533 -11.80 -30.06 7.27
C PRO A 533 -13.20 -29.87 7.87
N LYS A 534 -14.04 -29.05 7.22
CA LYS A 534 -15.41 -28.76 7.68
C LYS A 534 -16.26 -30.02 7.88
N VAL A 535 -16.06 -31.06 7.08
CA VAL A 535 -16.75 -32.36 7.22
C VAL A 535 -16.37 -33.03 8.53
N THR A 536 -15.08 -33.00 8.89
CA THR A 536 -14.56 -33.51 10.16
C THR A 536 -15.08 -32.71 11.34
N ILE A 537 -15.06 -31.37 11.27
CA ILE A 537 -15.65 -30.50 12.31
C ILE A 537 -17.12 -30.84 12.55
N ASN A 538 -17.91 -30.94 11.47
CA ASN A 538 -19.33 -31.25 11.56
C ASN A 538 -19.59 -32.66 12.14
N LYS A 539 -18.76 -33.65 11.78
CA LYS A 539 -18.85 -35.01 12.31
C LYS A 539 -18.55 -35.06 13.80
N VAL A 540 -17.46 -34.42 14.23
CA VAL A 540 -17.01 -34.36 15.63
C VAL A 540 -18.07 -33.66 16.50
N VAL A 541 -18.59 -32.52 16.06
CA VAL A 541 -19.64 -31.80 16.81
C VAL A 541 -20.87 -32.67 16.99
N ARG A 542 -21.32 -33.38 15.94
CA ARG A 542 -22.48 -34.29 16.04
C ARG A 542 -22.23 -35.44 17.01
N GLU A 543 -21.04 -36.04 17.01
CA GLU A 543 -20.71 -37.14 17.93
C GLU A 543 -20.60 -36.68 19.39
N LEU A 544 -20.03 -35.50 19.64
CA LEU A 544 -20.01 -34.90 20.98
C LEU A 544 -21.42 -34.55 21.49
N GLU A 545 -22.31 -34.07 20.61
CA GLU A 545 -23.70 -33.77 20.98
C GLU A 545 -24.51 -35.02 21.34
N LYS A 546 -24.27 -36.14 20.67
CA LYS A 546 -24.91 -37.43 20.99
C LYS A 546 -24.57 -37.93 22.40
N MET A 547 -23.49 -37.44 23.01
CA MET A 547 -23.13 -37.79 24.39
C MET A 547 -24.05 -37.17 25.44
N GLY A 548 -24.80 -36.12 25.11
CA GLY A 548 -25.73 -35.47 26.04
C GLY A 548 -25.06 -35.07 27.37
N LYS A 549 -25.51 -35.65 28.49
CA LYS A 549 -24.97 -35.37 29.85
C LYS A 549 -23.55 -35.88 30.07
N ASP A 550 -23.09 -36.86 29.29
CA ASP A 550 -21.75 -37.46 29.42
C ASP A 550 -20.63 -36.56 28.86
N ILE A 551 -20.95 -35.49 28.11
CA ILE A 551 -19.94 -34.55 27.58
C ILE A 551 -19.14 -33.83 28.68
N GLY A 552 -19.71 -33.74 29.89
CA GLY A 552 -19.04 -33.17 31.06
C GLY A 552 -17.94 -34.08 31.64
N ASN A 553 -17.85 -35.34 31.20
CA ASN A 553 -16.76 -36.24 31.54
C ASN A 553 -15.60 -36.06 30.53
N PRO A 554 -14.49 -35.41 30.95
CA PRO A 554 -13.43 -35.01 30.04
C PRO A 554 -12.70 -36.22 29.42
N VAL A 555 -12.63 -37.37 30.11
CA VAL A 555 -12.00 -38.59 29.59
C VAL A 555 -12.82 -39.20 28.45
N LYS A 556 -14.14 -39.26 28.60
CA LYS A 556 -15.05 -39.75 27.54
C LYS A 556 -15.09 -38.80 26.34
N ALA A 557 -15.04 -37.48 26.57
CA ALA A 557 -15.07 -36.51 25.48
C ALA A 557 -13.78 -36.55 24.64
N ILE A 558 -12.63 -36.77 25.29
CA ILE A 558 -11.35 -36.94 24.58
C ILE A 558 -11.32 -38.21 23.74
N SER A 559 -11.89 -39.31 24.20
CA SER A 559 -11.90 -40.55 23.39
C SER A 559 -12.67 -40.38 22.08
N VAL A 560 -13.74 -39.57 22.08
CA VAL A 560 -14.44 -39.18 20.84
C VAL A 560 -13.56 -38.32 19.95
N LEU A 561 -12.88 -37.31 20.51
CA LEU A 561 -11.97 -36.45 19.75
C LEU A 561 -10.82 -37.24 19.11
N GLN A 562 -10.20 -38.16 19.85
CA GLN A 562 -9.11 -39.00 19.37
C GLN A 562 -9.57 -40.02 18.32
N ARG A 563 -10.80 -40.53 18.43
CA ARG A 563 -11.37 -41.46 17.47
C ARG A 563 -11.71 -40.79 16.14
N GLU A 564 -12.26 -39.58 16.19
CA GLU A 564 -12.78 -38.88 15.02
C GLU A 564 -11.73 -37.98 14.33
N ILE A 565 -10.63 -37.65 15.01
CA ILE A 565 -9.58 -36.76 14.49
C ILE A 565 -8.25 -37.52 14.40
N PRO A 566 -7.82 -37.91 13.20
CA PRO A 566 -6.53 -38.57 12.99
C PRO A 566 -5.34 -37.78 13.55
N ASP A 567 -4.36 -38.46 14.13
CA ASP A 567 -3.14 -37.85 14.69
C ASP A 567 -2.32 -37.08 13.63
N GLU A 568 -2.55 -37.34 12.34
CA GLU A 568 -1.92 -36.66 11.20
C GLU A 568 -2.26 -35.16 11.13
N PHE A 569 -3.44 -34.75 11.61
CA PHE A 569 -3.83 -33.33 11.70
C PHE A 569 -3.06 -32.56 12.77
N PHE A 570 -2.32 -33.27 13.63
CA PHE A 570 -1.46 -32.69 14.66
C PHE A 570 0.01 -32.62 14.24
N LYS A 571 0.36 -33.14 13.05
CA LYS A 571 1.72 -33.04 12.50
C LYS A 571 1.91 -31.67 11.83
N PRO A 572 3.09 -31.05 11.98
CA PRO A 572 3.40 -29.80 11.29
C PRO A 572 3.54 -30.04 9.79
N HIS A 573 2.45 -29.94 9.03
CA HIS A 573 2.50 -29.86 7.59
C HIS A 573 3.02 -28.47 7.18
N TYR A 574 3.98 -28.46 6.26
CA TYR A 574 4.61 -27.27 5.71
C TYR A 574 3.58 -26.35 5.03
N SER A 575 3.05 -25.39 5.80
CA SER A 575 2.36 -24.21 5.30
C SER A 575 3.25 -22.98 5.59
N SER A 576 3.95 -22.52 4.55
CA SER A 576 4.74 -21.29 4.53
C SER A 576 3.91 -20.08 4.06
N SER A 577 2.63 -20.05 4.42
CA SER A 577 1.77 -18.85 4.38
C SER A 577 1.32 -18.38 5.77
N THR A 578 1.66 -19.11 6.84
CA THR A 578 1.29 -18.76 8.23
C THR A 578 2.38 -18.01 9.01
N ALA A 579 3.45 -17.54 8.34
CA ALA A 579 4.53 -16.82 9.02
C ALA A 579 4.18 -15.38 9.44
N LEU A 580 3.06 -14.82 8.97
CA LEU A 580 2.62 -13.48 9.38
C LEU A 580 1.97 -13.46 10.78
N ALA A 581 1.40 -14.59 11.25
CA ALA A 581 0.75 -14.70 12.57
C ALA A 581 1.29 -15.85 13.46
N LYS A 582 2.37 -16.53 13.05
CA LYS A 582 3.08 -17.52 13.88
C LYS A 582 3.95 -16.82 14.92
N GLY A 583 3.52 -16.86 16.18
CA GLY A 583 4.30 -16.46 17.35
C GLY A 583 3.40 -16.43 18.58
N LYS A 584 3.95 -16.71 19.77
CA LYS A 584 3.23 -16.35 21.00
C LYS A 584 3.00 -14.84 20.98
N ARG A 585 1.84 -14.37 21.45
CA ARG A 585 1.63 -12.93 21.67
C ARG A 585 2.68 -12.47 22.68
N GLU A 586 3.56 -11.60 22.22
CA GLU A 586 4.61 -11.01 23.03
C GLU A 586 4.28 -9.54 23.26
N VAL A 587 4.28 -9.14 24.53
CA VAL A 587 4.43 -7.72 24.87
C VAL A 587 5.92 -7.43 24.76
N VAL A 588 6.29 -6.57 23.83
CA VAL A 588 7.70 -6.24 23.60
C VAL A 588 8.13 -5.14 24.57
N LEU A 589 7.40 -4.01 24.57
CA LEU A 589 7.67 -2.83 25.38
C LEU A 589 6.35 -2.13 25.72
N SER A 590 6.30 -1.51 26.91
CA SER A 590 5.16 -0.69 27.34
C SER A 590 5.62 0.61 28.00
N LEU A 591 4.88 1.69 27.76
CA LEU A 591 5.11 3.00 28.37
C LEU A 591 3.82 3.50 29.02
N TYR A 592 3.89 3.71 30.33
CA TYR A 592 2.84 4.38 31.08
C TYR A 592 3.09 5.89 31.11
N THR A 593 2.05 6.68 30.87
CA THR A 593 2.14 8.13 30.76
C THR A 593 1.13 8.79 31.67
N THR A 594 1.54 9.86 32.34
CA THR A 594 0.65 10.79 33.03
C THR A 594 0.73 12.15 32.35
N LEU A 595 -0.41 12.85 32.28
CA LEU A 595 -0.46 14.27 31.97
C LEU A 595 -0.47 15.01 33.30
N ALA A 596 0.46 15.97 33.49
CA ALA A 596 0.51 16.82 34.67
C ALA A 596 -0.58 17.90 34.63
#